data_AF-A0A7C7D4U5-F1
#
_entry.id   AF-A0A7C7D4U5-F1
#
_cell.length_a   1.000
_cell.length_b   1.000
_cell.length_c   1.000
_cell.angle_alpha   90.00
_cell.angle_beta   90.00
_cell.angle_gamma   90.00
#
_symmetry.space_group_name_H-M   'P 1'
#
loop_
_entity.id
_entity.type
_entity.pdbx_description
1 polymer ?
#
loop_
_entity_poly.entity_id
_entity_poly.type
_entity_poly.pdbx_seq_one_letter_code
_entity_poly.pdbx_strand_id
1 'polypeptide(L)'
;MKHFLKNPAVNAIGLSLFTAFYGLIFIVTSGHLEFKNLLYYNRATDIHPFWTGWSNFLASGHHAYIAYALIGITVLVVLMLIFRRHHYDEYHTAYLIQCLAVAAILTLAAIAGFYLMILSEPNGIVEKFTLFIVIHWTTVVLADLVYVLVCRWR
;
A
#
# COMPACT_ATOMS: atom_id res chain seq x y z
N MET A 1 -21.23 -8.27 -9.92
CA MET A 1 -19.78 -8.07 -9.69
C MET A 1 -18.98 -7.91 -10.99
N LYS A 2 -19.04 -8.85 -11.95
CA LYS A 2 -18.25 -8.78 -13.21
C LYS A 2 -18.49 -7.52 -14.05
N HIS A 3 -19.71 -6.98 -14.07
CA HIS A 3 -20.04 -5.81 -14.89
C HIS A 3 -19.36 -4.51 -14.42
N PHE A 4 -19.16 -4.33 -13.11
CA PHE A 4 -18.45 -3.17 -12.57
C PHE A 4 -16.94 -3.25 -12.87
N LEU A 5 -16.34 -4.45 -12.76
CA LEU A 5 -14.92 -4.66 -13.05
C LEU A 5 -14.57 -4.61 -14.55
N LYS A 6 -15.57 -4.60 -15.46
CA LYS A 6 -15.35 -4.36 -16.89
C LYS A 6 -14.92 -2.92 -17.19
N ASN A 7 -15.22 -1.97 -16.31
CA ASN A 7 -14.84 -0.58 -16.50
C ASN A 7 -13.49 -0.28 -15.82
N PRO A 8 -12.43 0.09 -16.59
CA PRO A 8 -11.14 0.48 -16.02
C PRO A 8 -11.23 1.65 -15.03
N ALA A 9 -12.28 2.49 -15.14
CA ALA A 9 -12.53 3.57 -14.19
C ALA A 9 -12.75 3.08 -12.75
N VAL A 10 -13.34 1.91 -12.54
CA VAL A 10 -13.57 1.37 -11.18
C VAL A 10 -12.24 1.09 -10.47
N ASN A 11 -11.29 0.52 -11.21
CA ASN A 11 -9.95 0.27 -10.69
C ASN A 11 -9.20 1.57 -10.40
N ALA A 12 -9.27 2.53 -11.33
CA ALA A 12 -8.66 3.85 -11.17
C ALA A 12 -9.20 4.60 -9.93
N ILE A 13 -10.52 4.56 -9.72
CA ILE A 13 -11.17 5.19 -8.55
C ILE A 13 -10.71 4.51 -7.26
N GLY A 14 -10.72 3.18 -7.21
CA GLY A 14 -10.26 2.44 -6.05
C GLY A 14 -8.81 2.77 -5.68
N LEU A 15 -7.90 2.68 -6.65
CA LEU A 15 -6.49 2.99 -6.45
C LEU A 15 -6.28 4.44 -6.00
N SER A 16 -6.97 5.39 -6.62
CA SER A 16 -6.87 6.81 -6.26
C SER A 16 -7.36 7.08 -4.84
N LEU A 17 -8.51 6.51 -4.45
CA LEU A 17 -9.11 6.75 -3.14
C LEU A 17 -8.21 6.25 -2.01
N PHE A 18 -7.72 5.02 -2.10
CA PHE A 18 -6.87 4.44 -1.07
C PHE A 18 -5.47 5.04 -1.05
N THR A 19 -4.88 5.36 -2.21
CA THR A 19 -3.60 6.10 -2.25
C THR A 19 -3.74 7.49 -1.64
N ALA A 20 -4.84 8.20 -1.92
CA ALA A 20 -5.09 9.51 -1.31
C ALA A 20 -5.26 9.41 0.20
N PHE A 21 -5.98 8.40 0.69
CA PHE A 21 -6.17 8.16 2.11
C PHE A 21 -4.85 7.88 2.84
N TYR A 22 -4.07 6.89 2.38
CA TYR A 22 -2.78 6.57 3.00
C TYR A 22 -1.75 7.69 2.82
N GLY A 23 -1.74 8.32 1.65
CA GLY A 23 -0.86 9.45 1.35
C GLY A 23 -1.13 10.64 2.28
N LEU A 24 -2.39 10.99 2.52
CA LEU A 24 -2.78 12.05 3.45
C LEU A 24 -2.28 11.75 4.86
N ILE A 25 -2.51 10.53 5.36
CA ILE A 25 -2.05 10.12 6.70
C ILE A 25 -0.52 10.26 6.79
N PHE A 26 0.23 9.78 5.80
CA PHE A 26 1.68 9.83 5.83
C PHE A 26 2.24 11.25 5.72
N ILE A 27 1.64 12.09 4.87
CA ILE A 27 2.07 13.48 4.71
C ILE A 27 1.76 14.27 5.97
N VAL A 28 0.55 14.16 6.52
CA VAL A 28 0.16 14.88 7.74
C VAL A 28 1.01 14.43 8.91
N THR A 29 1.21 13.13 9.12
CA THR A 29 2.01 12.62 10.26
C THR A 29 3.51 12.87 10.13
N SER A 30 4.01 13.30 8.97
CA SER A 30 5.43 13.53 8.75
C SER A 30 5.96 14.71 9.57
N GLY A 31 6.94 14.45 10.44
CA GLY A 31 7.54 15.49 11.28
C GLY A 31 6.65 16.02 12.41
N HIS A 32 5.44 15.49 12.60
CA HIS A 32 4.59 15.88 13.73
C HIS A 32 5.09 15.28 15.05
N LEU A 33 5.13 16.13 16.08
CA LEU A 33 5.62 15.77 17.41
C LEU A 33 4.76 14.67 18.06
N GLU A 34 3.44 14.70 17.85
CA GLU A 34 2.51 13.67 18.36
C GLU A 34 2.83 12.30 17.76
N PHE A 35 3.05 12.23 16.45
CA PHE A 35 3.43 10.99 15.79
C PHE A 35 4.80 10.49 16.29
N LYS A 36 5.77 11.40 16.48
CA LYS A 36 7.06 11.04 17.08
C LYS A 36 6.94 10.49 18.50
N ASN A 37 5.98 10.97 19.29
CA ASN A 37 5.72 10.46 20.63
C ASN A 37 5.07 9.07 20.62
N LEU A 38 4.34 8.73 19.55
CA LEU A 38 3.78 7.41 19.31
C LEU A 38 4.82 6.38 18.83
N LEU A 39 5.99 6.83 18.36
CA LEU A 39 7.12 5.97 18.00
C LEU A 39 7.93 5.65 19.26
N TYR A 40 7.63 4.51 19.89
CA TYR A 40 8.24 4.08 21.15
C TYR A 40 9.15 2.86 21.02
N TYR A 41 9.36 2.31 19.81
CA TYR A 41 10.22 1.13 19.62
C TYR A 41 11.65 1.38 20.14
N ASN A 42 12.20 2.58 19.95
CA ASN A 42 13.54 2.94 20.44
C ASN A 42 13.67 3.01 21.98
N ARG A 43 12.57 2.88 22.71
CA ARG A 43 12.56 2.84 24.19
C ARG A 43 12.43 1.41 24.73
N ALA A 44 12.30 0.42 23.85
CA ALA A 44 12.17 -0.99 24.22
C ALA A 44 13.54 -1.61 24.58
N THR A 45 13.49 -2.64 25.42
CA THR A 45 14.67 -3.31 25.99
C THR A 45 15.40 -4.19 24.97
N ASP A 46 14.69 -4.74 23.99
CA ASP A 46 15.23 -5.61 22.93
C ASP A 46 15.36 -4.83 21.62
N ILE A 47 16.57 -4.30 21.40
CA ILE A 47 16.86 -3.40 20.28
C ILE A 47 17.24 -4.23 19.05
N HIS A 48 16.28 -4.49 18.17
CA HIS A 48 16.59 -4.99 16.83
C HIS A 48 17.05 -3.85 15.91
N PRO A 49 18.16 -4.02 15.16
CA PRO A 49 18.73 -2.95 14.34
C PRO A 49 17.79 -2.50 13.22
N PHE A 50 17.02 -3.42 12.63
CA PHE A 50 16.04 -3.11 11.60
C PHE A 50 14.92 -2.19 12.11
N TRP A 51 14.26 -2.57 13.21
CA TRP A 51 13.15 -1.82 13.78
C TRP A 51 13.58 -0.46 14.34
N THR A 52 14.80 -0.38 14.88
CA THR A 52 15.43 0.89 15.29
C THR A 52 15.64 1.81 14.09
N GLY A 53 16.16 1.28 12.98
CA GLY A 53 16.33 2.03 11.73
C GLY A 53 15.00 2.51 11.17
N TRP A 54 13.98 1.64 11.16
CA TRP A 54 12.64 1.98 10.71
C TRP A 54 11.97 3.05 11.58
N SER A 55 12.03 2.91 12.90
CA SER A 55 11.58 3.92 13.87
C SER A 55 12.25 5.28 13.62
N ASN A 56 13.57 5.30 13.43
CA ASN A 56 14.31 6.53 13.14
C ASN A 56 13.88 7.16 11.80
N PHE A 57 13.65 6.33 10.78
CA PHE A 57 13.16 6.78 9.47
C PHE A 57 11.77 7.43 9.55
N LEU A 58 10.87 6.88 10.37
CA LEU A 58 9.56 7.47 10.64
C LEU A 58 9.67 8.76 11.47
N ALA A 59 10.55 8.77 12.47
CA ALA A 59 10.75 9.93 13.35
C ALA A 59 11.34 11.13 12.61
N SER A 60 12.11 10.92 11.53
CA SER A 60 12.59 11.98 10.64
C SER A 60 11.57 12.39 9.57
N GLY A 61 10.37 11.80 9.56
CA GLY A 61 9.29 12.14 8.64
C GLY A 61 9.49 11.62 7.21
N HIS A 62 10.43 10.70 6.98
CA HIS A 62 10.76 10.23 5.64
C HIS A 62 9.66 9.38 4.99
N HIS A 63 8.65 8.93 5.73
CA HIS A 63 7.48 8.26 5.16
C HIS A 63 6.65 9.16 4.24
N ALA A 64 6.79 10.48 4.31
CA ALA A 64 6.23 11.39 3.30
C ALA A 64 6.83 11.14 1.90
N TYR A 65 8.12 10.79 1.81
CA TYR A 65 8.74 10.47 0.52
C TYR A 65 8.15 9.20 -0.08
N ILE A 66 7.84 8.20 0.75
CA ILE A 66 7.14 6.98 0.32
C ILE A 66 5.74 7.35 -0.20
N ALA A 67 5.02 8.23 0.50
CA ALA A 67 3.72 8.71 0.05
C ALA A 67 3.80 9.40 -1.32
N TYR A 68 4.75 10.32 -1.51
CA TYR A 68 4.92 10.99 -2.80
C TYR A 68 5.27 10.03 -3.94
N ALA A 69 6.12 9.02 -3.67
CA ALA A 69 6.44 7.99 -4.66
C ALA A 69 5.19 7.18 -5.06
N LEU A 70 4.38 6.73 -4.08
CA LEU A 70 3.17 5.96 -4.32
C LEU A 70 2.08 6.78 -5.02
N ILE A 71 1.95 8.07 -4.68
CA ILE A 71 1.08 9.01 -5.40
C ILE A 71 1.54 9.14 -6.85
N GLY A 72 2.83 9.34 -7.09
CA GLY A 72 3.38 9.46 -8.45
C GLY A 72 3.11 8.23 -9.31
N ILE A 73 3.32 7.02 -8.78
CA ILE A 73 3.01 5.77 -9.48
C ILE A 73 1.50 5.62 -9.70
N THR A 74 0.68 5.95 -8.71
CA THR A 74 -0.78 5.87 -8.83
C THR A 74 -1.29 6.80 -9.92
N VAL A 75 -0.80 8.05 -9.98
CA VAL A 75 -1.14 9.00 -11.05
C VAL A 75 -0.75 8.44 -12.41
N LEU A 76 0.44 7.84 -12.55
CA LEU A 76 0.86 7.19 -13.78
C LEU A 76 -0.11 6.07 -14.20
N VAL A 77 -0.48 5.19 -13.27
CA VAL A 77 -1.43 4.08 -13.52
C VAL A 77 -2.80 4.62 -13.93
N VAL A 78 -3.33 5.61 -13.20
CA VAL A 78 -4.62 6.24 -13.49
C VAL A 78 -4.62 6.90 -14.87
N LEU A 79 -3.57 7.63 -15.23
CA LEU A 79 -3.43 8.21 -16.56
C LEU A 79 -3.43 7.12 -17.64
N MET A 80 -2.69 6.04 -17.43
CA MET A 80 -2.69 4.91 -18.37
C MET A 80 -4.07 4.25 -18.50
N LEU A 81 -4.83 4.14 -17.41
CA LEU A 81 -6.20 3.62 -17.42
C LEU A 81 -7.19 4.55 -18.12
N ILE A 82 -7.06 5.87 -17.97
CA ILE A 82 -7.92 6.88 -18.62
C ILE A 82 -7.61 6.97 -20.12
N PHE A 83 -6.33 6.93 -20.51
CA PHE A 83 -5.95 6.92 -21.93
C PHE A 83 -6.28 5.61 -22.65
N ARG A 84 -6.68 4.56 -21.90
CA ARG A 84 -7.16 3.30 -22.49
C ARG A 84 -8.55 3.52 -23.10
N ARG A 85 -8.63 3.46 -24.43
CA ARG A 85 -9.89 3.65 -25.18
C ARG A 85 -10.85 2.46 -25.13
N HIS A 86 -10.40 1.27 -24.69
CA HIS A 86 -11.18 0.04 -24.78
C HIS A 86 -11.54 -0.50 -23.39
N HIS A 87 -12.80 -0.92 -23.21
CA HIS A 87 -13.25 -1.65 -22.02
C HIS A 87 -12.48 -2.97 -21.85
N TYR A 88 -12.41 -3.47 -20.61
CA TYR A 88 -11.79 -4.77 -20.36
C TYR A 88 -12.58 -5.89 -21.03
N ASP A 89 -11.87 -6.70 -21.81
CA ASP A 89 -12.39 -7.94 -22.35
C ASP A 89 -12.57 -8.98 -21.23
N GLU A 90 -13.33 -10.04 -21.49
CA GLU A 90 -13.68 -11.06 -20.50
C GLU A 90 -12.43 -11.73 -19.90
N TYR A 91 -11.41 -11.97 -20.74
CA TYR A 91 -10.11 -12.46 -20.29
C TYR A 91 -9.40 -11.49 -19.32
N HIS A 92 -9.41 -10.20 -19.65
CA HIS A 92 -8.80 -9.17 -18.81
C HIS A 92 -9.49 -9.09 -17.44
N THR A 93 -10.82 -9.14 -17.42
CA THR A 93 -11.58 -9.16 -16.17
C THR A 93 -11.35 -10.43 -15.35
N ALA A 94 -11.17 -11.58 -16.00
CA ALA A 94 -10.89 -12.84 -15.30
C ALA A 94 -9.52 -12.79 -14.59
N TYR A 95 -8.48 -12.30 -15.27
CA TYR A 95 -7.15 -12.10 -14.66
C TYR A 95 -7.19 -11.09 -13.52
N LEU A 96 -7.91 -9.98 -13.69
CA LEU A 96 -8.05 -8.96 -12.63
C LEU A 96 -8.74 -9.56 -11.40
N ILE A 97 -9.81 -10.33 -11.58
CA ILE A 97 -10.51 -11.01 -10.48
C ILE A 97 -9.61 -12.03 -9.78
N GLN A 98 -8.83 -12.80 -10.54
CA GLN A 98 -7.90 -13.78 -9.97
C GLN A 98 -6.79 -13.09 -9.17
N CYS A 99 -6.23 -11.99 -9.69
CA CYS A 99 -5.23 -11.19 -8.99
C CYS A 99 -5.81 -10.60 -7.69
N LEU A 100 -7.02 -10.03 -7.75
CA LEU A 100 -7.72 -9.51 -6.58
C LEU A 100 -7.98 -10.59 -5.53
N ALA A 101 -8.38 -11.80 -5.95
CA ALA A 101 -8.62 -12.91 -5.05
C ALA A 101 -7.32 -13.39 -4.37
N VAL A 102 -6.23 -13.51 -5.12
CA VAL A 102 -4.90 -13.86 -4.58
C VAL A 102 -4.43 -12.77 -3.61
N ALA A 103 -4.55 -11.49 -3.99
CA ALA A 103 -4.20 -10.37 -3.13
C ALA A 103 -5.03 -10.39 -1.83
N ALA A 104 -6.34 -10.65 -1.91
CA ALA A 104 -7.20 -10.75 -0.73
C ALA A 104 -6.76 -11.89 0.21
N ILE A 105 -6.44 -13.08 -0.32
CA ILE A 105 -5.95 -14.22 0.47
C ILE A 105 -4.61 -13.88 1.13
N LEU A 106 -3.67 -13.32 0.37
CA LEU A 106 -2.36 -12.92 0.90
C LEU A 106 -2.51 -11.83 1.97
N THR A 107 -3.44 -10.89 1.80
CA THR A 107 -3.72 -9.83 2.79
C THR A 107 -4.27 -10.44 4.06
N LEU A 108 -5.22 -11.38 3.97
CA LEU A 108 -5.77 -12.08 5.14
C LEU A 108 -4.69 -12.85 5.89
N ALA A 109 -3.83 -13.58 5.16
CA ALA A 109 -2.71 -14.31 5.74
C ALA A 109 -1.69 -13.35 6.38
N ALA A 110 -1.40 -12.22 5.74
CA ALA A 110 -0.48 -11.22 6.26
C ALA A 110 -1.04 -10.53 7.51
N ILE A 111 -2.34 -10.27 7.60
CA ILE A 111 -3.00 -9.79 8.82
C ILE A 111 -2.86 -10.82 9.96
N ALA A 112 -3.06 -12.10 9.68
CA ALA A 112 -2.88 -13.15 10.69
C ALA A 112 -1.42 -13.25 11.17
N GLY A 113 -0.45 -13.20 10.24
CA GLY A 113 0.97 -13.16 10.59
C GLY A 113 1.35 -11.92 11.39
N PHE A 114 0.80 -10.77 11.01
CA PHE A 114 0.99 -9.50 11.73
C PHE A 114 0.43 -9.56 13.15
N TYR A 115 -0.74 -10.18 13.33
CA TYR A 115 -1.32 -10.41 14.65
C TYR A 115 -0.42 -11.28 15.54
N LEU A 116 0.15 -12.36 15.00
CA LEU A 116 1.12 -13.20 15.73
C LEU A 116 2.39 -12.41 16.10
N MET A 117 2.87 -11.55 15.20
CA MET A 117 4.04 -10.69 15.46
C MET A 117 3.79 -9.71 16.61
N ILE A 118 2.58 -9.14 16.71
CA ILE A 118 2.18 -8.29 17.86
C ILE A 118 2.11 -9.10 19.15
N LEU A 119 1.52 -10.30 19.11
CA LEU A 119 1.43 -11.16 20.29
C LEU A 119 2.81 -11.60 20.80
N SER A 120 3.76 -11.84 19.89
CA SER A 120 5.12 -12.22 20.25
C SER A 120 5.92 -11.07 20.84
N GLU A 121 5.77 -9.85 20.29
CA GLU A 121 6.51 -8.68 20.75
C GLU A 121 5.63 -7.42 20.55
N PRO A 122 4.98 -6.90 21.60
CA PRO A 122 4.07 -5.76 21.50
C PRO A 122 4.79 -4.40 21.37
N ASN A 123 6.13 -4.40 21.26
CA ASN A 123 6.91 -3.19 21.11
C ASN A 123 6.77 -2.60 19.71
N GLY A 124 6.62 -1.27 19.65
CA GLY A 124 6.49 -0.48 18.42
C GLY A 124 5.39 -0.95 17.47
N ILE A 125 4.16 -1.06 17.98
CA ILE A 125 2.99 -1.45 17.17
C ILE A 125 2.79 -0.49 16.00
N VAL A 126 3.03 0.81 16.20
CA VAL A 126 2.87 1.85 15.16
C VAL A 126 3.89 1.65 14.05
N GLU A 127 5.15 1.40 14.40
CA GLU A 127 6.25 1.10 13.49
C GLU A 127 5.94 -0.16 12.67
N LYS A 128 5.45 -1.20 13.33
CA LYS A 128 5.04 -2.47 12.71
C LYS A 128 3.86 -2.25 11.73
N PHE A 129 2.82 -1.54 12.14
CA PHE A 129 1.64 -1.26 11.30
C PHE A 129 1.98 -0.39 10.09
N THR A 130 2.78 0.65 10.29
CA THR A 130 3.19 1.54 9.20
C THR A 130 4.02 0.78 8.17
N LEU A 131 4.93 -0.10 8.58
CA LEU A 131 5.66 -0.97 7.66
C LEU A 131 4.73 -1.92 6.90
N PHE A 132 3.78 -2.54 7.61
CA PHE A 132 2.78 -3.43 7.01
C PHE A 132 1.97 -2.71 5.92
N ILE A 133 1.47 -1.50 6.22
CA ILE A 133 0.71 -0.67 5.27
C ILE A 133 1.59 -0.29 4.07
N VAL A 134 2.84 0.15 4.31
CA VAL A 134 3.79 0.51 3.24
C VAL A 134 4.01 -0.66 2.29
N ILE A 135 4.35 -1.83 2.82
CA ILE A 135 4.62 -3.02 2.01
C ILE A 135 3.35 -3.43 1.26
N HIS A 136 2.24 -3.57 1.98
CA HIS A 136 0.97 -4.02 1.39
C HIS A 136 0.52 -3.07 0.26
N TRP A 137 0.45 -1.77 0.52
CA TRP A 137 0.00 -0.80 -0.47
C TRP A 137 0.96 -0.68 -1.66
N THR A 138 2.27 -0.73 -1.42
CA THR A 138 3.28 -0.75 -2.49
C THR A 138 3.08 -1.96 -3.41
N THR A 139 2.81 -3.14 -2.84
CA THR A 139 2.58 -4.34 -3.66
C THR A 139 1.33 -4.23 -4.53
N VAL A 140 0.24 -3.63 -4.00
CA VAL A 140 -1.00 -3.40 -4.75
C VAL A 140 -0.78 -2.43 -5.91
N VAL A 141 -0.15 -1.28 -5.63
CA VAL A 141 0.11 -0.25 -6.66
C VAL A 141 1.04 -0.77 -7.76
N LEU A 142 2.08 -1.54 -7.39
CA LEU A 142 3.00 -2.13 -8.37
C LEU A 142 2.34 -3.25 -9.17
N ALA A 143 1.50 -4.09 -8.55
CA ALA A 143 0.75 -5.12 -9.26
C ALA A 143 -0.17 -4.49 -10.32
N ASP A 144 -0.83 -3.39 -9.99
CA ASP A 144 -1.70 -2.66 -10.93
C ASP A 144 -0.91 -2.01 -12.06
N LEU A 145 0.26 -1.43 -11.75
CA LEU A 145 1.18 -0.91 -12.77
C LEU A 145 1.61 -2.01 -13.74
N VAL A 146 2.03 -3.17 -13.23
CA VAL A 146 2.43 -4.32 -14.06
C VAL A 146 1.25 -4.80 -14.91
N TYR A 147 0.06 -4.90 -14.32
CA TYR A 147 -1.14 -5.30 -15.04
C TYR A 147 -1.44 -4.34 -16.21
N VAL A 148 -1.42 -3.03 -15.97
CA VAL A 148 -1.69 -2.03 -17.00
C VAL A 148 -0.60 -2.01 -18.08
N LEU A 149 0.67 -2.21 -17.73
CA LEU A 149 1.77 -2.28 -18.70
C LEU A 149 1.64 -3.52 -19.60
N VAL A 150 1.42 -4.70 -19.02
CA VAL A 150 1.32 -5.97 -19.77
C VAL A 150 0.07 -5.99 -20.65
N CYS A 151 -1.07 -5.55 -20.12
CA CYS A 151 -2.36 -5.55 -20.82
C CYS A 151 -2.56 -4.37 -21.79
N ARG A 152 -1.59 -3.45 -21.92
CA ARG A 152 -1.61 -2.36 -22.92
C ARG A 152 -0.85 -2.74 -24.19
N TRP A 153 0.08 -3.70 -24.12
CA TRP A 153 0.95 -4.11 -25.21
C TRP A 153 0.50 -5.39 -25.95
N ARG A 154 -0.65 -5.94 -25.58
CA ARG A 154 -1.38 -6.99 -26.30
C ARG A 154 -2.80 -6.53 -26.58
#